data_AF-A0A7C4IQM1-F1
#
_entry.id   AF-A0A7C4IQM1-F1
#
_cell.length_a   1.000
_cell.length_b   1.000
_cell.length_c   1.000
_cell.angle_alpha   90.00
_cell.angle_beta   90.00
_cell.angle_gamma   90.00
#
_symmetry.space_group_name_H-M   'P 1'
#
loop_
_entity.id
_entity.type
_entity.pdbx_description
1 polymer ?
#
loop_
_entity_poly.entity_id
_entity_poly.type
_entity_poly.pdbx_seq_one_letter_code
_entity_poly.pdbx_strand_id
1 'polypeptide(L)'
;MGNMMAKTNPRAAIRYYEAALRLDPGFPDALFNLANAWVACGHPEKAIPYLEKAVALAPEWAEAKNNLRILCEVLEPHGGD
;
A
#
# COMPACT_ATOMS: atom_id res chain seq x y z
N MET A 1 -2.46 10.69 -27.09
CA MET A 1 -1.88 9.36 -26.79
C MET A 1 -0.51 9.60 -26.15
N GLY A 2 -0.23 8.95 -25.02
CA GLY A 2 1.13 8.84 -24.49
C GLY A 2 1.37 9.46 -23.10
N ASN A 3 1.14 8.66 -22.06
CA ASN A 3 1.95 8.58 -20.84
C ASN A 3 2.26 9.87 -20.05
N MET A 4 1.25 10.46 -19.39
CA MET A 4 1.51 11.37 -18.27
C MET A 4 0.62 11.10 -17.04
N MET A 5 0.22 9.85 -16.81
CA MET A 5 -0.35 9.45 -15.50
C MET A 5 0.72 8.93 -14.53
N ALA A 6 1.98 8.80 -15.00
CA ALA A 6 3.08 8.19 -14.24
C ALA A 6 4.05 9.20 -13.59
N LYS A 7 3.73 10.50 -13.60
CA LYS A 7 4.51 11.50 -12.85
C LYS A 7 3.72 11.98 -11.63
N THR A 8 3.78 11.17 -10.56
CA THR A 8 3.81 11.70 -9.18
C THR A 8 2.49 12.27 -8.63
N ASN A 9 1.33 11.72 -8.97
CA ASN A 9 0.11 11.98 -8.21
C ASN A 9 -0.32 10.74 -7.41
N PRO A 10 0.27 10.48 -6.23
CA PRO A 10 -0.12 9.36 -5.37
C PRO A 10 -1.62 9.40 -5.04
N ARG A 11 -2.20 10.59 -4.92
CA ARG A 11 -3.63 10.79 -4.69
C ARG A 11 -4.53 10.31 -5.83
N ALA A 12 -4.08 10.39 -7.08
CA ALA A 12 -4.82 9.87 -8.22
C ALA A 12 -4.71 8.34 -8.29
N ALA A 13 -3.52 7.80 -7.99
CA ALA A 13 -3.29 6.36 -7.89
C ALA A 13 -4.18 5.71 -6.83
N ILE A 14 -4.36 6.36 -5.67
CA ILE A 14 -5.29 5.90 -4.62
C ILE A 14 -6.69 5.64 -5.20
N ARG A 15 -7.26 6.62 -5.90
CA ARG A 15 -8.61 6.49 -6.49
C ARG A 15 -8.68 5.38 -7.55
N TYR A 16 -7.61 5.23 -8.33
CA TYR A 16 -7.52 4.19 -9.35
C TYR A 16 -7.51 2.79 -8.72
N TYR A 17 -6.69 2.58 -7.70
CA TYR A 17 -6.60 1.30 -7.01
C TYR A 17 -7.84 1.02 -6.14
N GLU A 18 -8.44 2.03 -5.51
CA GLU A 18 -9.73 1.86 -4.83
C GLU A 18 -10.82 1.38 -5.79
N ALA A 19 -10.90 1.94 -7.01
CA ALA A 19 -11.84 1.48 -8.03
C ALA A 19 -11.53 0.04 -8.45
N ALA A 20 -10.25 -0.32 -8.61
CA ALA A 20 -9.86 -1.70 -8.92
C ALA A 20 -10.27 -2.68 -7.81
N LEU A 21 -10.07 -2.31 -6.53
CA LEU A 21 -10.45 -3.13 -5.38
C LEU A 21 -11.97 -3.27 -5.20
N ARG A 22 -12.76 -2.35 -5.76
CA ARG A 22 -14.22 -2.50 -5.82
C ARG A 22 -14.65 -3.56 -6.82
N LEU A 23 -13.86 -3.79 -7.87
CA LEU A 23 -14.10 -4.83 -8.85
C LEU A 23 -13.54 -6.16 -8.37
N ASP A 24 -12.32 -6.16 -7.83
CA ASP A 24 -11.65 -7.32 -7.28
C ASP A 24 -11.03 -7.01 -5.91
N PRO A 25 -11.75 -7.29 -4.81
CA PRO A 25 -11.26 -7.02 -3.46
C PRO A 25 -10.12 -7.97 -3.04
N GLY A 26 -9.85 -9.01 -3.84
CA GLY A 26 -8.82 -10.01 -3.60
C GLY A 26 -7.55 -9.76 -4.40
N PHE A 27 -7.35 -8.56 -4.95
CA PHE A 27 -6.20 -8.26 -5.79
C PHE A 27 -5.01 -7.71 -4.98
N PRO A 28 -4.00 -8.54 -4.64
CA PRO A 28 -2.91 -8.13 -3.76
C PRO A 28 -2.05 -7.01 -4.36
N ASP A 29 -1.89 -6.96 -5.68
CA ASP A 29 -1.15 -5.89 -6.34
C ASP A 29 -1.82 -4.52 -6.18
N ALA A 30 -3.14 -4.45 -6.30
CA ALA A 30 -3.85 -3.19 -6.07
C ALA A 30 -3.76 -2.76 -4.60
N LEU A 31 -3.84 -3.70 -3.65
CA LEU A 31 -3.65 -3.42 -2.23
C LEU A 31 -2.25 -2.88 -1.92
N PHE A 32 -1.21 -3.53 -2.46
CA PHE A 32 0.19 -3.11 -2.29
C PHE A 32 0.44 -1.72 -2.90
N ASN A 33 -0.02 -1.48 -4.12
CA ASN A 33 0.16 -0.19 -4.77
C ASN A 33 -0.66 0.93 -4.12
N LEU A 34 -1.87 0.62 -3.61
CA LEU A 34 -2.67 1.55 -2.83
C LEU A 34 -1.94 1.94 -1.53
N ALA A 35 -1.36 0.97 -0.84
CA ALA A 35 -0.56 1.20 0.35
C ALA A 35 0.65 2.11 0.06
N ASN A 36 1.42 1.82 -0.98
CA ASN A 36 2.54 2.67 -1.39
C ASN A 36 2.09 4.10 -1.72
N ALA A 37 0.93 4.27 -2.35
CA ALA A 37 0.38 5.59 -2.63
C ALA A 37 0.00 6.34 -1.34
N TRP A 38 -0.54 5.66 -0.32
CA TRP A 38 -0.80 6.25 0.99
C TRP A 38 0.49 6.64 1.73
N VAL A 39 1.53 5.81 1.67
CA VAL A 39 2.87 6.13 2.22
C VAL A 39 3.44 7.37 1.53
N ALA A 40 3.39 7.43 0.19
CA ALA A 40 3.84 8.59 -0.57
C ALA A 40 3.02 9.86 -0.29
N CYS A 41 1.76 9.72 0.16
CA CYS A 41 0.94 10.82 0.64
C CYS A 41 1.23 11.24 2.09
N GLY A 42 2.19 10.61 2.78
CA GLY A 42 2.52 10.90 4.17
C GLY A 42 1.54 10.27 5.18
N HIS A 43 0.77 9.27 4.77
CA HIS A 43 -0.16 8.54 5.64
C HIS A 43 0.18 7.04 5.71
N PRO A 44 1.36 6.68 6.24
CA PRO A 44 1.77 5.28 6.37
C PRO A 44 0.84 4.46 7.27
N GLU A 45 0.19 5.10 8.26
CA GLU A 45 -0.78 4.47 9.16
C GLU A 45 -1.97 3.86 8.41
N LYS A 46 -2.38 4.51 7.29
CA LYS A 46 -3.48 4.05 6.45
C LYS A 46 -3.05 2.95 5.50
N ALA A 47 -1.74 2.81 5.24
CA ALA A 47 -1.18 1.83 4.32
C ALA A 47 -1.10 0.42 4.94
N ILE A 48 -0.85 0.33 6.26
CA ILE A 48 -0.74 -0.94 7.01
C ILE A 48 -1.89 -1.92 6.71
N PRO A 49 -3.18 -1.58 6.89
CA PRO A 49 -4.27 -2.55 6.70
C PRO A 49 -4.38 -3.06 5.26
N TYR A 50 -3.90 -2.31 4.28
CA TYR A 50 -3.87 -2.77 2.88
C TYR A 50 -2.71 -3.74 2.64
N LEU A 51 -1.53 -3.46 3.19
CA LEU A 51 -0.38 -4.37 3.13
C LEU A 51 -0.65 -5.68 3.87
N GLU A 52 -1.29 -5.64 5.04
CA GLU A 52 -1.73 -6.82 5.79
C GLU A 52 -2.60 -7.74 4.93
N LYS A 53 -3.60 -7.17 4.24
CA LYS A 53 -4.43 -7.94 3.31
C LYS A 53 -3.64 -8.48 2.12
N ALA A 54 -2.74 -7.68 1.55
CA ALA A 54 -1.91 -8.11 0.44
C ALA A 54 -1.03 -9.31 0.83
N VAL A 55 -0.42 -9.27 2.03
CA VAL A 55 0.39 -10.36 2.57
C VAL A 55 -0.46 -11.57 2.95
N ALA A 56 -1.69 -11.37 3.45
CA ALA A 56 -2.60 -12.46 3.74
C ALA A 56 -3.04 -13.21 2.45
N LEU A 57 -3.24 -12.49 1.36
CA LEU A 57 -3.59 -13.06 0.05
C LEU A 57 -2.38 -13.68 -0.65
N ALA A 58 -1.21 -13.04 -0.54
CA ALA A 58 0.03 -13.49 -1.13
C ALA A 58 1.12 -13.60 -0.04
N PRO A 59 1.09 -14.66 0.78
CA PRO A 59 2.08 -14.85 1.84
C PRO A 59 3.47 -15.16 1.29
N GLU A 60 3.65 -15.32 -0.01
CA GLU A 60 4.98 -15.48 -0.63
C GLU A 60 5.56 -14.13 -1.09
N TRP A 61 4.79 -13.04 -1.01
CA TRP A 61 5.20 -11.73 -1.46
C TRP A 61 6.14 -11.03 -0.47
N ALA A 62 7.44 -11.27 -0.65
CA ALA A 62 8.50 -10.74 0.21
C ALA A 62 8.49 -9.20 0.29
N GLU A 63 8.23 -8.50 -0.82
CA GLU A 63 8.22 -7.04 -0.86
C GLU A 63 7.07 -6.44 -0.03
N ALA A 64 5.86 -6.98 -0.14
CA ALA A 64 4.72 -6.56 0.67
C ALA A 64 4.98 -6.78 2.18
N LYS A 65 5.57 -7.92 2.55
CA LYS A 65 5.97 -8.19 3.94
C LYS A 65 7.03 -7.21 4.43
N ASN A 66 8.03 -6.92 3.60
CA ASN A 66 9.09 -6.01 3.96
C ASN A 66 8.54 -4.59 4.20
N ASN A 67 7.66 -4.11 3.33
CA ASN A 67 7.02 -2.81 3.49
C ASN A 67 6.14 -2.78 4.74
N LEU A 68 5.35 -3.82 5.01
CA LEU A 68 4.54 -3.90 6.22
C LEU A 68 5.39 -3.79 7.48
N ARG A 69 6.48 -4.57 7.56
CA ARG A 69 7.42 -4.53 8.69
C ARG A 69 8.00 -3.14 8.89
N ILE A 70 8.49 -2.50 7.83
CA ILE A 70 9.09 -1.16 7.90
C ILE A 70 8.05 -0.15 8.39
N LEU A 71 6.83 -0.20 7.88
CA LEU A 71 5.78 0.72 8.31
C LEU A 71 5.36 0.49 9.75
N CYS A 72 5.29 -0.77 10.21
CA CYS A 72 5.02 -1.10 11.61
C CYS A 72 6.13 -0.57 12.51
N GLU A 73 7.41 -0.80 12.15
CA GLU A 73 8.57 -0.33 12.92
C GLU A 73 8.64 1.20 13.00
N VAL A 74 8.29 1.92 11.93
CA VAL A 74 8.26 3.39 11.92
C VAL A 74 7.08 3.95 12.73
N LEU A 75 5.96 3.23 12.80
CA LEU A 75 4.74 3.67 13.46
C LEU A 75 4.60 3.19 14.89
N GLU A 76 5.34 2.16 15.28
CA GLU A 76 5.59 1.84 16.67
C GLU A 76 6.70 2.78 17.16
N PRO A 77 6.39 3.89 17.85
CA PRO A 77 7.43 4.58 18.60
C PRO A 77 7.97 3.53 19.56
N HIS A 78 9.29 3.29 19.55
CA HIS A 78 9.96 2.51 20.58
C HIS A 78 9.56 3.05 21.96
N GLY A 79 8.49 2.50 22.53
CA GLY A 79 7.99 2.68 23.88
C GLY A 79 8.29 1.41 24.68
N GLY A 80 9.53 0.95 24.58
CA GLY A 80 9.98 -0.31 25.15
C GLY A 80 11.49 -0.35 25.33
N ASP A 81 12.03 0.66 26.04
CA ASP A 81 13.11 0.48 27.00
C ASP A 81 12.86 1.42 28.19
#